data_AF-A0A1A2YUZ5-F1
#
_entry.id   AF-A0A1A2YUZ5-F1
#
_cell.length_a   1.000
_cell.length_b   1.000
_cell.length_c   1.000
_cell.angle_alpha   90.00
_cell.angle_beta   90.00
_cell.angle_gamma   90.00
#
_symmetry.space_group_name_H-M   'P 1'
#
loop_
_entity.id
_entity.type
_entity.pdbx_description
1 polymer ?
#
loop_
_entity_poly.entity_id
_entity_poly.type
_entity_poly.pdbx_seq_one_letter_code
_entity_poly.pdbx_strand_id
1 'polypeptide(L)'
;MASAVLRKQPRSTALGYALLAPSLFGVLAFLLLPILVVIWLSLYRWDLLGPLRYVGLANWRSVLTDSGFANSLIVTAVFVAIVVPAQTILGLLAASMLARQLPGTGLFRTVYVLPWICAPLAIAVLWRWILAPTDGAVSAVLGHSIGWLSDPSFALPLVSAVVVWTNVGYVSLSFLAGLLAIPDDIHAAARTDGANAWQRFWRITLPMLRPTTFFVLVTGIVSTAQVFDMVYALTGGGPGNSTDLVAHRIYAEAFGAAAIGRASVMAVVLFVILIGVTVVQHLYFRRRISYDLV
;
A
#
# COMPACT_ATOMS: atom_id res chain seq x y z
N MET A 1 33.41 -18.14 -51.23
CA MET A 1 33.81 -18.90 -50.02
C MET A 1 34.02 -17.88 -48.91
N ALA A 2 33.39 -17.87 -47.75
CA ALA A 2 32.53 -18.83 -47.08
C ALA A 2 31.50 -18.06 -46.22
N SER A 3 30.24 -18.47 -46.29
CA SER A 3 29.16 -18.06 -45.40
C SER A 3 29.36 -18.70 -44.03
N ALA A 4 29.74 -17.90 -43.03
CA ALA A 4 29.74 -18.32 -41.64
C ALA A 4 28.29 -18.45 -41.15
N VAL A 5 27.76 -19.67 -41.22
CA VAL A 5 26.48 -20.05 -40.61
C VAL A 5 26.61 -19.84 -39.10
N LEU A 6 25.89 -18.85 -38.56
CA LEU A 6 25.73 -18.66 -37.12
C LEU A 6 25.02 -19.89 -36.54
N ARG A 7 25.82 -20.82 -36.03
CA ARG A 7 25.38 -22.05 -35.38
C ARG A 7 24.65 -21.66 -34.08
N LYS A 8 23.31 -21.73 -34.08
CA LYS A 8 22.49 -21.61 -32.86
C LYS A 8 22.97 -22.66 -31.85
N GLN A 9 23.73 -22.24 -30.84
CA GLN A 9 24.06 -23.09 -29.71
C GLN A 9 22.76 -23.43 -28.97
N PRO A 10 22.47 -24.71 -28.67
CA PRO A 10 21.39 -25.06 -27.76
C PRO A 10 21.84 -24.67 -26.34
N ARG A 11 21.68 -23.39 -25.99
CA ARG A 11 21.81 -22.94 -24.61
C ARG A 11 20.73 -23.69 -23.82
N SER A 12 21.17 -24.67 -23.04
CA SER A 12 20.30 -25.69 -22.49
C SER A 12 19.27 -25.05 -21.56
N THR A 13 17.99 -25.33 -21.80
CA THR A 13 16.87 -24.93 -20.93
C THR A 13 17.13 -25.33 -19.48
N ALA A 14 17.92 -26.39 -19.27
CA ALA A 14 18.40 -26.83 -17.96
C ALA A 14 19.25 -25.79 -17.22
N LEU A 15 20.17 -25.10 -17.90
CA LEU A 15 20.93 -23.99 -17.29
C LEU A 15 20.02 -22.81 -16.93
N GLY A 16 19.00 -22.53 -17.76
CA GLY A 16 17.98 -21.53 -17.45
C GLY A 16 17.20 -21.86 -16.18
N TYR A 17 16.71 -23.10 -16.04
CA TYR A 17 16.02 -23.54 -14.83
C TYR A 17 16.94 -23.58 -13.61
N ALA A 18 18.20 -23.99 -13.76
CA ALA A 18 19.16 -24.00 -12.65
C ALA A 18 19.43 -22.58 -12.10
N LEU A 19 19.50 -21.57 -12.98
CA LEU A 19 19.64 -20.17 -12.56
C LEU A 19 18.37 -19.61 -11.90
N LEU A 20 17.19 -20.09 -12.30
CA LEU A 20 15.91 -19.70 -11.68
C LEU A 20 15.62 -20.44 -10.37
N ALA A 21 16.20 -21.64 -10.17
CA ALA A 21 15.86 -22.53 -9.07
C ALA A 21 15.94 -21.87 -7.68
N PRO A 22 16.98 -21.07 -7.32
CA PRO A 22 17.03 -20.42 -6.00
C PRO A 22 15.88 -19.42 -5.79
N SER A 23 15.53 -18.63 -6.81
CA SER A 23 14.45 -17.65 -6.71
C SER A 23 13.08 -18.36 -6.65
N LEU A 24 12.90 -19.42 -7.46
CA LEU A 24 11.67 -20.19 -7.49
C LEU A 24 11.44 -20.92 -6.16
N PHE A 25 12.50 -21.48 -5.57
CA PHE A 25 12.44 -22.05 -4.23
C PHE A 25 11.98 -21.00 -3.21
N GLY A 26 12.58 -19.79 -3.24
CA GLY A 26 12.18 -18.69 -2.36
C GLY A 26 10.70 -18.33 -2.48
N VAL A 27 10.20 -18.16 -3.71
CA VAL A 27 8.79 -17.85 -3.98
C VAL A 27 7.86 -18.99 -3.52
N LEU A 28 8.20 -20.24 -3.81
CA LEU A 28 7.34 -21.36 -3.43
C LEU A 28 7.32 -21.57 -1.91
N ALA A 29 8.49 -21.57 -1.27
CA ALA A 29 8.62 -21.90 0.15
C ALA A 29 8.16 -20.77 1.09
N PHE A 30 8.42 -19.50 0.72
CA PHE A 30 8.19 -18.37 1.62
C PHE A 30 7.03 -17.45 1.20
N LEU A 31 6.51 -17.58 -0.02
CA LEU A 31 5.32 -16.83 -0.46
C LEU A 31 4.11 -17.75 -0.67
N LEU A 32 4.23 -18.77 -1.53
CA LEU A 32 3.09 -19.59 -1.91
C LEU A 32 2.67 -20.56 -0.80
N LEU A 33 3.63 -21.25 -0.16
CA LEU A 33 3.36 -22.23 0.88
C LEU A 33 2.63 -21.59 2.10
N PRO A 34 3.05 -20.44 2.67
CA PRO A 34 2.32 -19.81 3.77
C PRO A 34 0.89 -19.42 3.41
N ILE A 35 0.64 -18.96 2.17
CA ILE A 35 -0.72 -18.65 1.71
C ILE A 35 -1.58 -19.92 1.72
N LEU A 36 -1.06 -21.04 1.20
CA LEU A 36 -1.77 -22.32 1.20
C LEU A 36 -2.02 -22.82 2.62
N VAL A 37 -1.05 -22.66 3.53
CA VAL A 37 -1.19 -23.01 4.95
C VAL A 37 -2.29 -22.18 5.61
N VAL A 38 -2.36 -20.87 5.39
CA VAL A 38 -3.42 -20.01 5.95
C VAL A 38 -4.79 -20.40 5.39
N ILE A 39 -4.91 -20.70 4.09
CA ILE A 39 -6.15 -21.20 3.50
C ILE A 39 -6.56 -22.52 4.14
N TRP A 40 -5.61 -23.44 4.36
CA TRP A 40 -5.87 -24.71 5.03
C TRP A 40 -6.30 -24.51 6.49
N LEU A 41 -5.58 -23.67 7.27
CA LEU A 41 -5.91 -23.33 8.65
C LEU A 41 -7.29 -22.68 8.80
N SER A 42 -7.80 -21.99 7.77
CA SER A 42 -9.16 -21.44 7.78
C SER A 42 -10.24 -22.51 8.02
N LEU A 43 -9.96 -23.77 7.69
CA LEU A 43 -10.88 -24.92 7.88
C LEU A 43 -10.70 -25.64 9.22
N TYR A 44 -9.71 -25.24 10.02
CA TYR A 44 -9.37 -25.85 11.30
C TYR A 44 -9.59 -24.87 12.44
N ARG A 45 -9.97 -25.41 13.60
CA ARG A 45 -9.92 -24.69 14.86
C ARG A 45 -8.59 -25.02 15.54
N TRP A 46 -7.82 -23.98 15.80
CA TRP A 46 -6.52 -24.08 16.45
C TRP A 46 -6.29 -22.88 17.35
N ASP A 47 -5.84 -23.18 18.57
CA ASP A 47 -5.60 -22.25 19.68
C ASP A 47 -4.10 -22.12 20.03
N LEU A 48 -3.23 -22.41 19.04
CA LEU A 48 -1.75 -22.41 19.12
C LEU A 48 -1.15 -23.49 20.04
N LEU A 49 -1.80 -23.82 21.15
CA LEU A 49 -1.31 -24.76 22.16
C LEU A 49 -1.93 -26.16 22.03
N GLY A 50 -3.19 -26.23 21.63
CA GLY A 50 -3.95 -27.48 21.50
C GLY A 50 -3.81 -28.14 20.12
N PRO A 51 -4.37 -29.35 19.96
CA PRO A 51 -4.37 -30.05 18.69
C PRO A 51 -5.28 -29.36 17.66
N LEU A 52 -4.86 -29.40 16.39
CA LEU A 52 -5.67 -28.96 15.25
C LEU A 52 -6.96 -29.81 15.14
N ARG A 53 -8.12 -29.15 15.19
CA ARG A 53 -9.42 -29.81 15.00
C ARG A 53 -10.05 -29.36 13.69
N TYR A 54 -10.35 -30.28 12.79
CA TYR A 54 -11.06 -29.94 11.56
C TYR A 54 -12.50 -29.52 11.88
N VAL A 55 -12.90 -28.33 11.42
CA VAL A 55 -14.24 -27.76 11.65
C VAL A 55 -14.95 -27.36 10.36
N GLY A 56 -14.35 -27.66 9.20
CA GLY A 56 -14.88 -27.31 7.89
C GLY A 56 -15.13 -25.81 7.75
N LEU A 57 -16.34 -25.43 7.33
CA LEU A 57 -16.71 -24.02 7.09
C LEU A 57 -17.27 -23.30 8.33
N ALA A 58 -17.13 -23.87 9.53
CA ALA A 58 -17.65 -23.23 10.75
C ALA A 58 -17.00 -21.87 11.02
N ASN A 59 -15.67 -21.75 10.83
CA ASN A 59 -14.95 -20.47 10.96
C ASN A 59 -15.45 -19.45 9.93
N TRP A 60 -15.69 -19.90 8.69
CA TRP A 60 -16.19 -19.05 7.60
C TRP A 60 -17.55 -18.46 7.95
N ARG A 61 -18.50 -19.28 8.39
CA ARG A 61 -19.81 -18.80 8.84
C ARG A 61 -19.65 -17.82 10.00
N SER A 62 -18.83 -18.16 10.99
CA SER A 62 -18.62 -17.36 12.18
C SER A 62 -18.02 -15.98 11.91
N VAL A 63 -17.12 -15.85 10.93
CA VAL A 63 -16.50 -14.58 10.54
C VAL A 63 -17.39 -13.77 9.60
N LEU A 64 -18.04 -14.41 8.62
CA LEU A 64 -18.89 -13.70 7.66
C LEU A 64 -20.19 -13.14 8.27
N THR A 65 -20.63 -13.67 9.42
CA THR A 65 -21.75 -13.12 10.19
C THR A 65 -21.33 -12.20 11.34
N ASP A 66 -20.03 -11.93 11.51
CA ASP A 66 -19.50 -11.10 12.59
C ASP A 66 -19.62 -9.61 12.25
N SER A 67 -20.39 -8.88 13.04
CA SER A 67 -20.56 -7.42 12.88
C SER A 67 -19.26 -6.65 13.09
N GLY A 68 -18.36 -7.15 13.93
CA GLY A 68 -17.06 -6.52 14.13
C GLY A 68 -16.13 -6.66 12.93
N PHE A 69 -16.19 -7.79 12.23
CA PHE A 69 -15.46 -7.97 10.97
C PHE A 69 -16.05 -7.13 9.83
N ALA A 70 -17.39 -7.04 9.77
CA ALA A 70 -18.05 -6.14 8.82
C ALA A 70 -17.66 -4.67 9.07
N ASN A 71 -17.61 -4.25 10.33
CA ASN A 71 -17.13 -2.91 10.70
C ASN A 71 -15.67 -2.69 10.26
N SER A 72 -14.76 -3.63 10.53
CA SER A 72 -13.35 -3.46 10.16
C SER A 72 -13.13 -3.40 8.66
N LEU A 73 -13.92 -4.13 7.87
CA LEU A 73 -13.94 -4.00 6.41
C LEU A 73 -14.36 -2.60 5.96
N ILE A 74 -15.41 -2.03 6.56
CA ILE A 74 -15.88 -0.68 6.25
C ILE A 74 -14.83 0.37 6.64
N VAL A 75 -14.31 0.30 7.86
CA VAL A 75 -13.27 1.22 8.35
C VAL A 75 -12.04 1.15 7.46
N THR A 76 -11.63 -0.05 7.03
CA THR A 76 -10.51 -0.23 6.10
C THR A 76 -10.80 0.35 4.72
N ALA A 77 -12.01 0.17 4.20
CA ALA A 77 -12.40 0.75 2.92
C ALA A 77 -12.40 2.29 2.97
N VAL A 78 -12.94 2.88 4.05
CA VAL A 78 -12.91 4.34 4.28
C VAL A 78 -11.48 4.83 4.42
N PHE A 79 -10.65 4.12 5.19
CA PHE A 79 -9.25 4.45 5.38
C PHE A 79 -8.49 4.47 4.04
N VAL A 80 -8.64 3.44 3.21
CA VAL A 80 -8.05 3.38 1.86
C VAL A 80 -8.56 4.51 0.98
N ALA A 81 -9.87 4.80 1.02
CA ALA A 81 -10.50 5.85 0.22
C ALA A 81 -10.04 7.27 0.61
N ILE A 82 -9.58 7.48 1.85
CA ILE A 82 -8.99 8.74 2.30
C ILE A 82 -7.51 8.79 1.91
N VAL A 83 -6.75 7.77 2.31
CA VAL A 83 -5.29 7.76 2.26
C VAL A 83 -4.75 7.71 0.83
N VAL A 84 -5.26 6.80 0.00
CA VAL A 84 -4.70 6.56 -1.34
C VAL A 84 -4.89 7.78 -2.26
N PRO A 85 -6.08 8.39 -2.38
CA PRO A 85 -6.25 9.60 -3.19
C PRO A 85 -5.42 10.76 -2.65
N ALA A 86 -5.39 10.98 -1.33
CA ALA A 86 -4.61 12.06 -0.73
C ALA A 86 -3.11 11.92 -1.02
N GLN A 87 -2.54 10.73 -0.81
CA GLN A 87 -1.13 10.45 -1.13
C GLN A 87 -0.84 10.59 -2.63
N THR A 88 -1.74 10.13 -3.49
CA THR A 88 -1.57 10.22 -4.95
C THR A 88 -1.53 11.68 -5.40
N ILE A 89 -2.48 12.50 -4.93
CA ILE A 89 -2.56 13.92 -5.28
C ILE A 89 -1.34 14.67 -4.73
N LEU A 90 -1.05 14.54 -3.43
CA LEU A 90 0.06 15.23 -2.79
C LEU A 90 1.41 14.77 -3.36
N GLY A 91 1.55 13.48 -3.65
CA GLY A 91 2.75 12.90 -4.25
C GLY A 91 2.97 13.41 -5.67
N LEU A 92 1.93 13.48 -6.51
CA LEU A 92 2.01 14.05 -7.86
C LEU A 92 2.36 15.55 -7.83
N LEU A 93 1.76 16.31 -6.91
CA LEU A 93 2.08 17.72 -6.72
C LEU A 93 3.54 17.90 -6.32
N ALA A 94 4.02 17.17 -5.31
CA ALA A 94 5.41 17.21 -4.89
C ALA A 94 6.37 16.79 -6.01
N ALA A 95 6.03 15.74 -6.76
CA ALA A 95 6.81 15.28 -7.91
C ALA A 95 6.91 16.35 -9.00
N SER A 96 5.81 17.03 -9.31
CA SER A 96 5.80 18.10 -10.32
C SER A 96 6.67 19.30 -9.91
N MET A 97 6.76 19.61 -8.62
CA MET A 97 7.65 20.65 -8.09
C MET A 97 9.12 20.21 -8.18
N LEU A 98 9.41 18.97 -7.78
CA LEU A 98 10.74 18.37 -7.84
C LEU A 98 11.28 18.26 -9.28
N ALA A 99 10.41 17.97 -10.25
CA ALA A 99 10.77 17.88 -11.66
C ALA A 99 11.29 19.21 -12.24
N ARG A 100 10.97 20.35 -11.62
CA ARG A 100 11.44 21.68 -12.06
C ARG A 100 12.91 21.95 -11.71
N GLN A 101 13.56 21.09 -10.93
CA GLN A 101 14.98 21.20 -10.56
C GLN A 101 15.37 22.56 -9.95
N LEU A 102 14.50 23.12 -9.10
CA LEU A 102 14.75 24.39 -8.41
C LEU A 102 15.95 24.27 -7.44
N PRO A 103 16.64 25.37 -7.12
CA PRO A 103 17.68 25.34 -6.08
C PRO A 103 17.10 24.81 -4.76
N GLY A 104 17.78 23.85 -4.13
CA GLY A 104 17.29 23.18 -2.91
C GLY A 104 16.50 21.88 -3.12
N THR A 105 16.28 21.45 -4.37
CA THR A 105 15.57 20.19 -4.70
C THR A 105 16.14 18.97 -3.98
N GLY A 106 17.47 18.88 -3.83
CA GLY A 106 18.12 17.77 -3.11
C GLY A 106 17.74 17.71 -1.63
N LEU A 107 17.77 18.85 -0.93
CA LEU A 107 17.39 18.93 0.48
C LEU A 107 15.90 18.62 0.67
N PHE A 108 15.04 19.19 -0.17
CA PHE A 108 13.59 18.93 -0.13
C PHE A 108 13.30 17.43 -0.33
N ARG A 109 13.96 16.80 -1.31
CA ARG A 109 13.84 15.35 -1.56
C ARG A 109 14.21 14.54 -0.32
N THR A 110 15.31 14.88 0.35
CA THR A 110 15.75 14.15 1.56
C THR A 110 14.74 14.29 2.69
N VAL A 111 14.33 15.52 3.02
CA VAL A 111 13.40 15.79 4.13
C VAL A 111 12.04 15.11 3.90
N TYR A 112 11.57 15.10 2.66
CA TYR A 112 10.26 14.57 2.33
C TYR A 112 10.20 13.03 2.28
N VAL A 113 11.32 12.38 2.00
CA VAL A 113 11.43 10.91 1.95
C VAL A 113 11.80 10.33 3.32
N LEU A 114 12.43 11.13 4.19
CA LEU A 114 12.85 10.72 5.53
C LEU A 114 11.76 9.99 6.33
N PRO A 115 10.49 10.46 6.38
CA PRO A 115 9.43 9.77 7.11
C PRO A 115 9.20 8.33 6.64
N TRP A 116 9.28 8.09 5.33
CA TRP A 116 9.04 6.76 4.75
C TRP A 116 10.11 5.73 5.13
N ILE A 117 11.34 6.19 5.41
CA ILE A 117 12.47 5.31 5.78
C ILE A 117 12.38 4.93 7.27
N CYS A 118 11.74 5.74 8.10
CA CYS A 118 11.60 5.50 9.52
C CYS A 118 10.67 4.30 9.82
N ALA A 119 10.96 3.58 10.90
CA ALA A 119 10.12 2.45 11.32
C ALA A 119 8.68 2.94 11.64
N PRO A 120 7.63 2.34 11.03
CA PRO A 120 6.25 2.79 11.22
C PRO A 120 5.83 2.85 12.69
N LEU A 121 6.24 1.85 13.47
CA LEU A 121 5.96 1.81 14.91
C LEU A 121 6.59 2.99 15.67
N ALA A 122 7.81 3.39 15.31
CA ALA A 122 8.48 4.53 15.95
C ALA A 122 7.78 5.85 15.61
N ILE A 123 7.36 6.02 14.36
CA ILE A 123 6.57 7.18 13.92
C ILE A 123 5.25 7.24 14.69
N ALA A 124 4.55 6.11 14.81
CA ALA A 124 3.31 6.00 15.55
C ALA A 124 3.46 6.44 17.02
N VAL A 125 4.51 5.97 17.70
CA VAL A 125 4.79 6.36 19.09
C VAL A 125 5.10 7.85 19.21
N LEU A 126 5.91 8.40 18.29
CA LEU A 126 6.23 9.82 18.24
C LEU A 126 4.96 10.67 18.07
N TRP A 127 4.09 10.30 17.13
CA TRP A 127 2.83 11.01 16.92
C TRP A 127 1.88 10.86 18.11
N ARG A 128 1.86 9.71 18.78
CA ARG A 128 1.10 9.53 20.03
C ARG A 128 1.55 10.51 21.12
N TRP A 129 2.84 10.80 21.23
CA TRP A 129 3.35 11.81 22.16
C TRP A 129 3.00 13.23 21.73
N ILE A 130 3.14 13.55 20.45
CA ILE A 130 2.78 14.87 19.90
C ILE A 130 1.29 15.18 20.11
N LEU A 131 0.44 14.17 19.98
CA LEU A 131 -1.02 14.24 20.07
C LEU A 131 -1.55 13.96 21.49
N ALA A 132 -0.67 13.86 22.49
CA ALA A 132 -1.09 13.60 23.86
C ALA A 132 -1.99 14.74 24.38
N PRO A 133 -3.12 14.45 25.06
CA PRO A 133 -4.10 15.49 25.41
C PRO A 133 -3.57 16.58 26.35
N THR A 134 -2.73 16.22 27.32
CA THR A 134 -2.32 17.13 28.40
C THR A 134 -0.93 17.74 28.18
N ASP A 135 0.03 16.93 27.70
CA ASP A 135 1.43 17.35 27.51
C ASP A 135 1.89 17.26 26.04
N GLY A 136 0.95 17.08 25.10
CA GLY A 136 1.27 16.99 23.67
C GLY A 136 1.62 18.35 23.08
N ALA A 137 2.58 18.37 22.16
CA ALA A 137 2.99 19.58 21.45
C ALA A 137 1.81 20.32 20.80
N VAL A 138 0.81 19.58 20.28
CA VAL A 138 -0.39 20.19 19.68
C VAL A 138 -1.27 20.86 20.72
N SER A 139 -1.54 20.20 21.86
CA SER A 139 -2.34 20.78 22.95
C SER A 139 -1.66 21.99 23.58
N ALA A 140 -0.32 21.96 23.72
CA ALA A 140 0.46 23.09 24.24
C ALA A 140 0.36 24.33 23.33
N VAL A 141 0.37 24.14 22.01
CA VAL A 141 0.22 25.24 21.04
C VAL A 141 -1.21 25.77 20.98
N LEU A 142 -2.22 24.90 21.08
CA LEU A 142 -3.63 25.28 21.02
C LEU A 142 -4.19 25.84 22.34
N GLY A 143 -3.52 25.60 23.47
CA GLY A 143 -3.91 26.10 24.79
C GLY A 143 -5.15 25.41 25.40
N HIS A 144 -5.61 24.31 24.81
CA HIS A 144 -6.70 23.48 25.33
C HIS A 144 -6.46 21.99 25.02
N SER A 145 -6.91 21.11 25.91
CA SER A 145 -6.78 19.67 25.72
C SER A 145 -7.87 19.16 24.79
N ILE A 146 -7.48 18.57 23.66
CA ILE A 146 -8.38 17.86 22.76
C ILE A 146 -7.97 16.39 22.76
N GLY A 147 -8.94 15.51 23.01
CA GLY A 147 -8.75 14.05 22.90
C GLY A 147 -8.72 13.59 21.44
N TRP A 148 -7.74 14.06 20.66
CA TRP A 148 -7.65 13.78 19.21
C TRP A 148 -7.73 12.31 18.83
N LEU A 149 -7.09 11.45 19.63
CA LEU A 149 -7.07 10.00 19.47
C LEU A 149 -8.19 9.30 20.25
N SER A 150 -8.86 10.02 21.16
CA SER A 150 -9.91 9.49 22.04
C SER A 150 -11.32 9.76 21.52
N ASP A 151 -11.48 10.67 20.56
CA ASP A 151 -12.74 10.96 19.89
C ASP A 151 -12.89 10.11 18.61
N PRO A 152 -13.95 9.29 18.48
CA PRO A 152 -14.18 8.46 17.30
C PRO A 152 -14.24 9.21 15.98
N SER A 153 -14.66 10.47 15.99
CA SER A 153 -14.79 11.30 14.79
C SER A 153 -13.44 11.80 14.27
N PHE A 154 -12.45 11.98 15.15
CA PHE A 154 -11.12 12.49 14.80
C PHE A 154 -10.05 11.41 14.64
N ALA A 155 -10.22 10.26 15.30
CA ALA A 155 -9.18 9.22 15.34
C ALA A 155 -8.81 8.69 13.93
N LEU A 156 -9.78 8.28 13.11
CA LEU A 156 -9.51 7.72 11.78
C LEU A 156 -8.93 8.76 10.81
N PRO A 157 -9.48 9.98 10.67
CA PRO A 157 -8.86 11.03 9.85
C PRO A 157 -7.43 11.36 10.27
N LEU A 158 -7.15 11.40 11.57
CA LEU A 158 -5.83 11.73 12.09
C LEU A 158 -4.81 10.63 11.78
N VAL A 159 -5.15 9.36 12.06
CA VAL A 159 -4.31 8.22 11.68
C VAL A 159 -4.07 8.22 10.16
N SER A 160 -5.10 8.52 9.37
CA SER A 160 -4.98 8.66 7.91
C SER A 160 -4.00 9.76 7.53
N ALA A 161 -4.07 10.94 8.16
CA ALA A 161 -3.16 12.05 7.89
C ALA A 161 -1.70 11.68 8.19
N VAL A 162 -1.44 10.97 9.28
CA VAL A 162 -0.07 10.54 9.59
C VAL A 162 0.44 9.49 8.59
N VAL A 163 -0.42 8.55 8.16
CA VAL A 163 -0.06 7.57 7.12
C VAL A 163 0.17 8.24 5.76
N VAL A 164 -0.63 9.25 5.41
CA VAL A 164 -0.42 10.10 4.22
C VAL A 164 0.95 10.77 4.30
N TRP A 165 1.22 11.48 5.40
CA TRP A 165 2.51 12.16 5.62
C TRP A 165 3.71 11.21 5.55
N THR A 166 3.57 9.99 6.08
CA THR A 166 4.65 9.01 6.11
C THR A 166 5.01 8.51 4.70
N ASN A 167 4.02 8.25 3.85
CA ASN A 167 4.24 7.57 2.57
C ASN A 167 4.28 8.50 1.36
N VAL A 168 3.86 9.76 1.51
CA VAL A 168 3.78 10.67 0.37
C VAL A 168 5.15 10.91 -0.30
N GLY A 169 6.25 10.79 0.44
CA GLY A 169 7.61 10.85 -0.10
C GLY A 169 7.94 9.72 -1.07
N TYR A 170 7.52 8.49 -0.76
CA TYR A 170 7.68 7.36 -1.67
C TYR A 170 6.83 7.53 -2.95
N VAL A 171 5.58 7.99 -2.78
CA VAL A 171 4.67 8.23 -3.90
C VAL A 171 5.17 9.34 -4.81
N SER A 172 5.72 10.42 -4.25
CA SER A 172 6.29 11.52 -5.04
C SER A 172 7.53 11.09 -5.82
N LEU A 173 8.41 10.26 -5.25
CA LEU A 173 9.55 9.70 -5.99
C LEU A 173 9.10 8.81 -7.15
N SER A 174 8.05 8.01 -6.94
CA SER A 174 7.49 7.16 -7.99
C SER A 174 6.95 8.00 -9.16
N PHE A 175 6.19 9.06 -8.86
CA PHE A 175 5.72 10.00 -9.88
C PHE A 175 6.84 10.81 -10.52
N LEU A 176 7.87 11.20 -9.77
CA LEU A 176 9.02 11.92 -10.30
C LEU A 176 9.77 11.07 -11.32
N ALA A 177 10.00 9.79 -11.03
CA ALA A 177 10.60 8.85 -11.99
C ALA A 177 9.75 8.72 -13.26
N GLY A 178 8.42 8.65 -13.11
CA GLY A 178 7.49 8.64 -14.24
C GLY A 178 7.53 9.93 -15.07
N LEU A 179 7.60 11.09 -14.40
CA LEU A 179 7.70 12.39 -15.07
C LEU A 179 9.01 12.54 -15.85
N LEU A 180 10.13 12.12 -15.27
CA LEU A 180 11.45 12.18 -15.90
C LEU A 180 11.62 11.19 -17.05
N ALA A 181 10.79 10.14 -17.11
CA ALA A 181 10.80 9.18 -18.21
C ALA A 181 10.08 9.70 -19.47
N ILE A 182 9.33 10.81 -19.37
CA ILE A 182 8.64 11.42 -20.53
C ILE A 182 9.68 12.18 -21.37
N PRO A 183 9.85 11.85 -22.67
CA PRO A 183 10.79 12.56 -23.52
C PRO A 183 10.46 14.06 -23.65
N ASP A 184 11.48 14.91 -23.51
CA ASP A 184 11.33 16.37 -23.61
C ASP A 184 10.79 16.83 -24.98
N ASP A 185 11.05 16.06 -26.03
CA ASP A 185 10.61 16.33 -27.40
C ASP A 185 9.08 16.42 -27.52
N ILE A 186 8.34 15.59 -26.77
CA ILE A 186 6.87 15.62 -26.74
C ILE A 186 6.38 16.94 -26.15
N HIS A 187 7.04 17.40 -25.08
CA HIS A 187 6.73 18.68 -24.46
C HIS A 187 7.20 19.87 -25.30
N ALA A 188 8.21 19.72 -26.15
CA ALA A 188 8.66 20.73 -27.10
C ALA A 188 7.67 20.88 -28.27
N ALA A 189 7.26 19.77 -28.90
CA ALA A 189 6.28 19.75 -29.98
C ALA A 189 4.96 20.41 -29.54
N ALA A 190 4.46 20.06 -28.36
CA ALA A 190 3.24 20.67 -27.83
C ALA A 190 3.35 22.18 -27.59
N ARG A 191 4.55 22.71 -27.27
CA ARG A 191 4.75 24.18 -27.16
C ARG A 191 4.69 24.84 -28.53
N THR A 192 5.25 24.20 -29.56
CA THR A 192 5.18 24.67 -30.95
C THR A 192 3.74 24.73 -31.44
N ASP A 193 2.90 23.78 -31.05
CA ASP A 193 1.46 23.75 -31.34
C ASP A 193 0.62 24.75 -30.50
N GLY A 194 1.27 25.58 -29.69
CA GLY A 194 0.61 26.61 -28.88
C GLY A 194 -0.05 26.09 -27.59
N ALA A 195 0.23 24.85 -27.17
CA ALA A 195 -0.37 24.29 -25.97
C ALA A 195 0.17 24.94 -24.69
N ASN A 196 -0.71 25.53 -23.89
CA ASN A 196 -0.34 26.14 -22.61
C ASN A 196 0.00 25.06 -21.54
N ALA A 197 0.57 25.48 -20.40
CA ALA A 197 1.02 24.54 -19.36
C ALA A 197 -0.11 23.64 -18.81
N TRP A 198 -1.32 24.19 -18.65
CA TRP A 198 -2.48 23.45 -18.16
C TRP A 198 -2.95 22.39 -19.17
N GLN A 199 -3.01 22.75 -20.45
CA GLN A 199 -3.33 21.82 -21.54
C GLN A 199 -2.30 20.70 -21.62
N ARG A 200 -1.00 21.02 -21.56
CA ARG A 200 0.08 20.02 -21.57
C ARG A 200 -0.02 19.06 -20.38
N PHE A 201 -0.30 19.56 -19.17
CA PHE A 201 -0.45 18.71 -17.99
C PHE A 201 -1.60 17.70 -18.14
N TRP A 202 -2.80 18.17 -18.48
CA TRP A 202 -3.99 17.29 -18.53
C TRP A 202 -4.04 16.40 -19.78
N ARG A 203 -3.53 16.87 -20.92
CA ARG A 203 -3.64 16.15 -22.20
C ARG A 203 -2.41 15.31 -22.55
N ILE A 204 -1.26 15.59 -21.95
CA ILE A 204 0.00 14.89 -22.26
C ILE A 204 0.55 14.24 -21.00
N THR A 205 0.95 15.03 -20.01
CA THR A 205 1.65 14.53 -18.81
C THR A 205 0.81 13.49 -18.05
N LEU A 206 -0.41 13.82 -17.67
CA LEU A 206 -1.26 12.93 -16.88
C LEU A 206 -1.62 11.63 -17.63
N PRO A 207 -1.97 11.64 -18.93
CA PRO A 207 -2.12 10.41 -19.72
C PRO A 207 -0.84 9.57 -19.83
N MET A 208 0.33 10.19 -19.98
CA MET A 208 1.61 9.46 -20.07
C MET A 208 2.04 8.88 -18.71
N LEU A 209 1.60 9.46 -17.60
CA LEU A 209 1.82 8.93 -16.26
C LEU A 209 0.93 7.75 -15.89
N ARG A 210 -0.02 7.32 -16.74
CA ARG A 210 -0.92 6.19 -16.44
C ARG A 210 -0.23 4.91 -15.95
N PRO A 211 0.92 4.47 -16.49
CA PRO A 211 1.63 3.28 -15.98
C PRO A 211 2.11 3.51 -14.53
N THR A 212 2.64 4.69 -14.24
CA THR A 212 3.07 5.09 -12.90
C THR A 212 1.88 5.23 -11.95
N THR A 213 0.79 5.85 -12.39
CA THR A 213 -0.46 5.95 -11.61
C THR A 213 -1.03 4.57 -11.32
N PHE A 214 -1.02 3.64 -12.27
CA PHE A 214 -1.45 2.26 -12.04
C PHE A 214 -0.60 1.60 -10.96
N PHE A 215 0.73 1.69 -11.06
CA PHE A 215 1.65 1.15 -10.06
C PHE A 215 1.39 1.74 -8.66
N VAL A 216 1.31 3.08 -8.56
CA VAL A 216 1.06 3.79 -7.29
C VAL A 216 -0.30 3.41 -6.70
N LEU A 217 -1.36 3.30 -7.51
CA LEU A 217 -2.68 2.97 -7.00
C LEU A 217 -2.79 1.51 -6.55
N VAL A 218 -2.19 0.55 -7.27
CA VAL A 218 -2.20 -0.87 -6.89
C VAL A 218 -1.40 -1.06 -5.61
N THR A 219 -0.15 -0.60 -5.60
CA THR A 219 0.73 -0.75 -4.44
C THR A 219 0.23 0.04 -3.24
N GLY A 220 -0.31 1.24 -3.46
CA GLY A 220 -0.90 2.10 -2.43
C GLY A 220 -2.11 1.47 -1.75
N ILE A 221 -3.05 0.90 -2.52
CA ILE A 221 -4.23 0.20 -1.95
C ILE A 221 -3.80 -1.02 -1.14
N VAL A 222 -2.94 -1.88 -1.70
CA VAL A 222 -2.47 -3.09 -1.01
C VAL A 222 -1.76 -2.72 0.29
N SER A 223 -0.84 -1.76 0.24
CA SER A 223 -0.07 -1.33 1.41
C SER A 223 -0.96 -0.69 2.48
N THR A 224 -1.89 0.18 2.07
CA THR A 224 -2.80 0.89 2.98
C THR A 224 -3.79 -0.04 3.67
N ALA A 225 -4.35 -1.01 2.93
CA ALA A 225 -5.26 -2.01 3.49
C ALA A 225 -4.58 -2.97 4.48
N GLN A 226 -3.26 -3.07 4.43
CA GLN A 226 -2.43 -3.91 5.31
C GLN A 226 -1.77 -3.11 6.45
N VAL A 227 -2.09 -1.82 6.61
CA VAL A 227 -1.54 -1.02 7.71
C VAL A 227 -1.99 -1.60 9.06
N PHE A 228 -1.01 -2.07 9.82
CA PHE A 228 -1.21 -2.63 11.16
C PHE A 228 -0.47 -1.82 12.21
N ASP A 229 0.86 -1.71 12.08
CA ASP A 229 1.75 -1.14 13.12
C ASP A 229 1.31 0.25 13.57
N MET A 230 0.91 1.08 12.59
CA MET A 230 0.51 2.46 12.82
C MET A 230 -0.75 2.56 13.67
N VAL A 231 -1.78 1.78 13.33
CA VAL A 231 -3.04 1.74 14.08
C VAL A 231 -2.82 1.15 15.46
N TYR A 232 -2.10 0.03 15.53
CA TYR A 232 -1.81 -0.65 16.78
C TYR A 232 -1.11 0.29 17.79
N ALA A 233 -0.09 1.02 17.38
CA ALA A 233 0.65 1.90 18.29
C ALA A 233 -0.05 3.22 18.60
N LEU A 234 -0.79 3.82 17.66
CA LEU A 234 -1.49 5.10 17.90
C LEU A 234 -2.77 4.94 18.71
N THR A 235 -3.57 3.93 18.39
CA THR A 235 -4.97 3.84 18.85
C THR A 235 -5.37 2.46 19.36
N GLY A 236 -4.65 1.39 19.00
CA GLY A 236 -5.05 0.02 19.30
C GLY A 236 -6.40 -0.38 18.71
N GLY A 237 -6.81 0.24 17.59
CA GLY A 237 -8.12 0.03 16.95
C GLY A 237 -9.26 0.88 17.52
N GLY A 238 -9.00 1.72 18.53
CA GLY A 238 -10.01 2.57 19.17
C GLY A 238 -10.17 3.98 18.59
N PRO A 239 -11.06 4.79 19.18
CA PRO A 239 -12.05 4.45 20.21
C PRO A 239 -13.29 3.74 19.60
N GLY A 240 -13.85 2.75 20.31
CA GLY A 240 -15.09 2.07 19.88
C GLY A 240 -14.98 1.36 18.53
N ASN A 241 -13.82 0.80 18.18
CA ASN A 241 -13.51 0.18 16.89
C ASN A 241 -13.54 1.15 15.69
N SER A 242 -13.47 2.48 15.90
CA SER A 242 -13.49 3.47 14.82
C SER A 242 -12.23 3.46 13.93
N THR A 243 -11.13 2.87 14.42
CA THR A 243 -9.88 2.70 13.68
C THR A 243 -9.48 1.22 13.54
N ASP A 244 -10.38 0.30 13.87
CA ASP A 244 -10.13 -1.15 13.81
C ASP A 244 -10.07 -1.62 12.34
N LEU A 245 -8.87 -1.55 11.74
CA LEU A 245 -8.63 -2.05 10.39
C LEU A 245 -8.62 -3.58 10.37
N VAL A 246 -8.88 -4.17 9.20
CA VAL A 246 -8.89 -5.64 9.03
C VAL A 246 -7.55 -6.26 9.44
N ALA A 247 -6.42 -5.62 9.11
CA ALA A 247 -5.09 -6.11 9.49
C ALA A 247 -4.91 -6.14 11.02
N HIS A 248 -5.39 -5.12 11.73
CA HIS A 248 -5.42 -5.08 13.19
C HIS A 248 -6.32 -6.17 13.78
N ARG A 249 -7.52 -6.34 13.21
CA ARG A 249 -8.46 -7.39 13.64
C ARG A 249 -7.90 -8.80 13.47
N ILE A 250 -7.24 -9.08 12.35
CA ILE A 250 -6.56 -10.37 12.09
C ILE A 250 -5.54 -10.64 13.19
N TYR A 251 -4.72 -9.65 13.56
CA TYR A 251 -3.75 -9.79 14.63
C TYR A 251 -4.41 -10.04 15.99
N ALA A 252 -5.43 -9.24 16.33
CA ALA A 252 -6.17 -9.36 17.59
C ALA A 252 -6.83 -10.74 17.74
N GLU A 253 -7.42 -11.28 16.68
CA GLU A 253 -8.01 -12.62 16.67
C GLU A 253 -6.93 -13.71 16.73
N ALA A 254 -5.85 -13.59 15.94
CA ALA A 254 -4.81 -14.61 15.87
C ALA A 254 -4.04 -14.74 17.19
N PHE A 255 -3.60 -13.62 17.75
CA PHE A 255 -2.64 -13.60 18.86
C PHE A 255 -3.25 -13.12 20.17
N GLY A 256 -4.28 -12.27 20.14
CA GLY A 256 -4.99 -11.85 21.34
C GLY A 256 -5.99 -12.91 21.82
N ALA A 257 -6.84 -13.38 20.90
CA ALA A 257 -7.87 -14.39 21.21
C ALA A 257 -7.43 -15.84 20.96
N ALA A 258 -6.20 -16.05 20.44
CA ALA A 258 -5.71 -17.36 20.00
C ALA A 258 -6.67 -18.06 19.02
N ALA A 259 -7.41 -17.32 18.19
CA ALA A 259 -8.40 -17.83 17.27
C ALA A 259 -7.83 -17.92 15.84
N ILE A 260 -6.78 -18.74 15.63
CA ILE A 260 -6.03 -18.79 14.36
C ILE A 260 -6.91 -19.14 13.16
N GLY A 261 -7.86 -20.06 13.34
CA GLY A 261 -8.80 -20.44 12.28
C GLY A 261 -9.68 -19.27 11.82
N ARG A 262 -10.17 -18.45 12.76
CA ARG A 262 -10.97 -17.24 12.45
C ARG A 262 -10.11 -16.17 11.78
N ALA A 263 -8.94 -15.89 12.34
CA ALA A 263 -7.99 -14.93 11.75
C ALA A 263 -7.57 -15.32 10.33
N SER A 264 -7.40 -16.63 10.08
CA SER A 264 -7.09 -17.17 8.75
C SER A 264 -8.20 -16.89 7.74
N VAL A 265 -9.47 -17.05 8.14
CA VAL A 265 -10.61 -16.67 7.27
C VAL A 265 -10.56 -15.17 6.95
N MET A 266 -10.37 -14.31 7.95
CA MET A 266 -10.30 -12.86 7.75
C MET A 266 -9.16 -12.48 6.77
N ALA A 267 -7.99 -13.12 6.91
CA ALA A 267 -6.86 -12.92 6.00
C ALA A 267 -7.16 -13.37 4.56
N VAL A 268 -7.81 -14.53 4.39
CA VAL A 268 -8.22 -15.02 3.05
C VAL A 268 -9.25 -14.09 2.42
N VAL A 269 -10.24 -13.61 3.18
CA VAL A 269 -11.24 -12.65 2.68
C VAL A 269 -10.56 -11.35 2.23
N LEU A 270 -9.67 -10.78 3.04
CA LEU A 270 -8.91 -9.58 2.66
C LEU A 270 -8.08 -9.83 1.39
N PHE A 271 -7.39 -10.97 1.31
CA PHE A 271 -6.61 -11.35 0.13
C PHE A 271 -7.46 -11.42 -1.15
N VAL A 272 -8.62 -12.06 -1.10
CA VAL A 272 -9.55 -12.15 -2.23
C VAL A 272 -10.06 -10.76 -2.64
N ILE A 273 -10.39 -9.90 -1.67
CA ILE A 273 -10.81 -8.51 -1.94
C ILE A 273 -9.69 -7.75 -2.65
N LEU A 274 -8.45 -7.83 -2.16
CA LEU A 274 -7.30 -7.14 -2.76
C LEU A 274 -6.98 -7.64 -4.18
N ILE A 275 -7.09 -8.96 -4.43
CA ILE A 275 -7.00 -9.49 -5.79
C ILE A 275 -8.11 -8.92 -6.67
N GLY A 276 -9.36 -8.92 -6.19
CA GLY A 276 -10.50 -8.37 -6.93
C GLY A 276 -10.27 -6.92 -7.33
N VAL A 277 -9.84 -6.07 -6.39
CA VAL A 277 -9.51 -4.66 -6.65
C VAL A 277 -8.37 -4.54 -7.66
N THR A 278 -7.30 -5.32 -7.51
CA THR A 278 -6.14 -5.29 -8.40
C THR A 278 -6.52 -5.71 -9.82
N VAL A 279 -7.36 -6.73 -9.97
CA VAL A 279 -7.88 -7.17 -11.27
C VAL A 279 -8.72 -6.06 -11.91
N VAL A 280 -9.61 -5.41 -11.16
CA VAL A 280 -10.41 -4.28 -11.66
C VAL A 280 -9.52 -3.13 -12.12
N GLN A 281 -8.50 -2.76 -11.34
CA GLN A 281 -7.52 -1.75 -11.72
C GLN A 281 -6.78 -2.16 -13.00
N HIS A 282 -6.30 -3.40 -13.08
CA HIS A 282 -5.60 -3.89 -14.26
C HIS A 282 -6.49 -3.85 -15.51
N LEU A 283 -7.75 -4.28 -15.41
CA LEU A 283 -8.71 -4.23 -16.52
C LEU A 283 -8.99 -2.81 -17.01
N TYR A 284 -9.00 -1.83 -16.10
CA TYR A 284 -9.18 -0.41 -16.44
C TYR A 284 -7.94 0.18 -17.12
N PHE A 285 -6.74 -0.10 -16.61
CA PHE A 285 -5.50 0.49 -17.10
C PHE A 285 -4.90 -0.22 -18.31
N ARG A 286 -5.12 -1.53 -18.51
CA ARG A 286 -4.52 -2.32 -19.62
C ARG A 286 -4.78 -1.76 -21.02
N ARG A 287 -5.93 -1.10 -21.23
CA ARG A 287 -6.31 -0.49 -22.53
C ARG A 287 -5.79 0.93 -22.72
N ARG A 288 -5.18 1.49 -21.67
CA ARG A 288 -4.80 2.91 -21.58
C ARG A 288 -3.29 3.12 -21.41
N ILE A 289 -2.53 2.02 -21.30
CA ILE A 289 -1.08 1.99 -21.21
C ILE A 289 -0.55 1.54 -22.58
N SER A 290 0.04 2.48 -23.32
CA SER A 290 0.95 2.13 -24.41
C SER A 290 2.33 1.98 -23.76
N TYR A 291 2.80 0.74 -23.63
CA TYR A 291 4.22 0.52 -23.41
C TYR A 291 4.89 0.82 -24.75
N ASP A 292 5.75 1.82 -24.80
CA ASP A 292 6.73 1.89 -25.87
C ASP A 292 7.68 0.70 -25.67
N LEU A 293 7.31 -0.43 -26.26
CA LEU A 293 8.21 -1.55 -26.46
C LEU A 293 9.24 -1.05 -27.49
N VAL A 294 10.36 -0.56 -26.97
CA VAL A 294 11.60 -0.35 -27.73
C VAL A 294 12.06 -1.68 -28.32
#